data_AF-A0A497N0J2-F1
#
_entry.id   AF-A0A497N0J2-F1
#
_cell.length_a   1.000
_cell.length_b   1.000
_cell.length_c   1.000
_cell.angle_alpha   90.00
_cell.angle_beta   90.00
_cell.angle_gamma   90.00
#
_symmetry.space_group_name_H-M   'P 1'
#
loop_
_entity.id
_entity.type
_entity.pdbx_description
1 polymer ?
#
loop_
_entity_poly.entity_id
_entity_poly.type
_entity_poly.pdbx_seq_one_letter_code
_entity_poly.pdbx_strand_id
1 'polypeptide(L)'
;MCISISCYKKGGWLQGKHGYGTLVNISATTSDEMVVITVHPHSISSAQVTEVIVIPSEANVNQTLTVSITGKREGLKQTETIIIEVVMGEDWMKSYATEMRDKFIPWLAINQPEFSITTETKWAETIVNPKIIVVMHYIFLSEDWEMYVTWHVTIPPHDWTRIYLRHRFTEARPTFVFEIPSVKGQEEPQVIKIPDWA
;
A
#
# COMPACT_ATOMS: atom_id res chain seq x y z
N MET A 1 4.43 -12.23 -2.41
CA MET A 1 4.22 -10.88 -2.99
C MET A 1 2.76 -10.51 -2.75
N CYS A 2 2.50 -9.52 -1.89
CA CYS A 2 1.14 -9.01 -1.66
C CYS A 2 0.99 -7.76 -2.52
N ILE A 3 0.16 -7.82 -3.56
CA ILE A 3 -0.12 -6.64 -4.38
C ILE A 3 -1.37 -6.00 -3.79
N SER A 4 -1.20 -4.85 -3.15
CA SER A 4 -2.31 -3.96 -2.81
C SER A 4 -2.70 -3.22 -4.08
N ILE A 5 -3.83 -3.58 -4.67
CA ILE A 5 -4.39 -2.87 -5.83
C ILE A 5 -5.37 -1.83 -5.28
N SER A 6 -4.91 -0.58 -5.23
CA SER A 6 -5.79 0.58 -5.10
C SER A 6 -6.31 0.92 -6.50
N CYS A 7 -7.56 0.55 -6.81
CA CYS A 7 -8.19 0.94 -8.06
C CYS A 7 -8.46 2.46 -8.07
N TYR A 8 -7.56 3.24 -8.69
CA TYR A 8 -7.83 4.62 -9.07
C TYR A 8 -7.84 4.77 -10.59
N LYS A 9 -8.95 5.28 -11.13
CA LYS A 9 -9.07 5.59 -12.56
C LYS A 9 -8.70 7.05 -12.80
N LYS A 10 -7.72 7.26 -13.70
CA LYS A 10 -7.36 8.56 -14.26
C LYS A 10 -8.40 8.95 -15.32
N GLY A 11 -9.29 9.89 -14.98
CA GLY A 11 -10.15 10.60 -15.92
C GLY A 11 -11.43 9.89 -16.36
N GLY A 12 -12.56 10.58 -16.22
CA GLY A 12 -13.85 10.19 -16.81
C GLY A 12 -14.92 9.89 -15.76
N TRP A 13 -15.52 10.94 -15.22
CA TRP A 13 -16.64 10.87 -14.29
C TRP A 13 -17.83 10.11 -14.88
N LEU A 14 -18.24 9.02 -14.23
CA LEU A 14 -19.66 8.65 -14.20
C LEU A 14 -20.29 9.44 -13.04
N GLN A 15 -20.49 10.75 -13.22
CA GLN A 15 -21.50 11.45 -12.44
C GLN A 15 -22.85 11.00 -12.95
N GLY A 16 -23.36 9.90 -12.39
CA GLY A 16 -24.79 9.68 -12.38
C GLY A 16 -25.41 10.93 -11.75
N LYS A 17 -26.24 11.66 -12.51
CA LYS A 17 -26.89 12.91 -12.06
C LYS A 17 -27.66 12.76 -10.74
N HIS A 18 -27.91 11.53 -10.27
CA HIS A 18 -28.44 11.22 -8.95
C HIS A 18 -27.86 9.88 -8.46
N GLY A 19 -26.70 9.90 -7.78
CA GLY A 19 -26.26 8.75 -6.98
C GLY A 19 -26.81 8.91 -5.56
N TYR A 20 -27.95 8.30 -5.26
CA TYR A 20 -28.62 8.36 -3.95
C TYR A 20 -27.88 7.55 -2.86
N GLY A 21 -26.60 7.80 -2.62
CA GLY A 21 -25.87 7.21 -1.49
C GLY A 21 -25.77 5.67 -1.48
N THR A 22 -26.09 4.99 -2.58
CA THR A 22 -26.04 3.52 -2.65
C THR A 22 -24.62 3.02 -2.88
N LEU A 23 -24.25 2.04 -2.06
CA LEU A 23 -22.89 1.48 -2.02
C LEU A 23 -22.55 0.75 -3.33
N VAL A 24 -21.28 0.80 -3.71
CA VAL A 24 -20.73 -0.03 -4.78
C VAL A 24 -20.19 -1.31 -4.16
N ASN A 25 -20.71 -2.46 -4.58
CA ASN A 25 -20.19 -3.76 -4.17
C ASN A 25 -19.00 -4.15 -5.03
N ILE A 26 -17.86 -4.43 -4.41
CA ILE A 26 -16.62 -4.82 -5.06
C ILE A 26 -16.36 -6.30 -4.78
N SER A 27 -15.93 -7.01 -5.82
CA SER A 27 -15.48 -8.40 -5.75
C SER A 27 -14.30 -8.60 -6.69
N ALA A 28 -13.41 -9.54 -6.40
CA ALA A 28 -12.30 -9.89 -7.26
C ALA A 28 -12.18 -11.41 -7.39
N THR A 29 -11.80 -11.88 -8.58
CA THR A 29 -11.70 -13.31 -8.92
C THR A 29 -10.51 -13.56 -9.83
N THR A 30 -9.95 -14.77 -9.75
CA THR A 30 -8.97 -15.31 -10.68
C THR A 30 -9.40 -16.74 -11.05
N SER A 31 -8.95 -17.25 -12.19
CA SER A 31 -9.22 -18.64 -12.60
C SER A 31 -8.38 -19.67 -11.84
N ASP A 32 -7.36 -19.22 -11.10
CA ASP A 32 -6.44 -20.08 -10.37
C ASP A 32 -6.89 -20.25 -8.90
N GLU A 33 -7.29 -21.48 -8.54
CA GLU A 33 -7.80 -21.80 -7.20
C GLU A 33 -6.72 -21.78 -6.11
N MET A 34 -5.43 -21.76 -6.47
CA MET A 34 -4.31 -21.71 -5.53
C MET A 34 -3.98 -20.27 -5.09
N VAL A 35 -4.65 -19.28 -5.67
CA VAL A 35 -4.46 -17.86 -5.35
C VAL A 35 -5.51 -17.41 -4.33
N VAL A 36 -5.06 -16.88 -3.21
CA VAL A 36 -5.94 -16.28 -2.21
C VAL A 36 -6.21 -14.82 -2.58
N ILE A 37 -7.48 -14.47 -2.76
CA ILE A 37 -7.93 -13.10 -2.99
C ILE A 37 -8.74 -12.64 -1.80
N THR A 38 -8.35 -11.52 -1.21
CA THR A 38 -9.13 -10.81 -0.18
C THR A 38 -9.56 -9.46 -0.73
N VAL A 39 -10.82 -9.11 -0.52
CA VAL A 39 -11.37 -7.80 -0.88
C VAL A 39 -11.86 -7.14 0.39
N HIS A 40 -11.39 -5.94 0.71
CA HIS A 40 -11.90 -5.23 1.88
C HIS A 40 -11.78 -3.70 1.76
N PRO A 41 -12.83 -2.95 2.13
CA PRO A 41 -14.21 -3.40 2.34
C PRO A 41 -14.85 -3.88 1.02
N HIS A 42 -15.86 -4.76 1.11
CA HIS A 42 -16.60 -5.27 -0.07
C HIS A 42 -17.65 -4.29 -0.60
N SER A 43 -17.96 -3.23 0.15
CA SER A 43 -19.00 -2.26 -0.21
C SER A 43 -18.53 -0.88 0.19
N ILE A 44 -18.49 0.05 -0.78
CA ILE A 44 -17.92 1.39 -0.58
C ILE A 44 -18.86 2.51 -1.02
N SER A 45 -18.79 3.62 -0.30
CA SER A 45 -19.35 4.91 -0.68
C SER A 45 -18.36 5.75 -1.50
N SER A 46 -18.75 6.95 -1.94
CA SER A 46 -17.97 7.80 -2.85
C SER A 46 -16.65 8.35 -2.28
N ALA A 47 -16.39 8.17 -0.98
CA ALA A 47 -15.17 8.62 -0.30
C ALA A 47 -14.35 7.45 0.27
N GLN A 48 -14.72 6.22 -0.07
CA GLN A 48 -14.06 5.02 0.43
C GLN A 48 -13.32 4.30 -0.69
N VAL A 49 -12.30 3.56 -0.31
CA VAL A 49 -11.45 2.77 -1.18
C VAL A 49 -11.54 1.32 -0.75
N THR A 50 -11.63 0.42 -1.73
CA THR A 50 -11.46 -1.01 -1.51
C THR A 50 -10.03 -1.40 -1.83
N GLU A 51 -9.45 -2.22 -0.96
CA GLU A 51 -8.20 -2.92 -1.23
C GLU A 51 -8.50 -4.33 -1.73
N VAL A 52 -7.84 -4.71 -2.82
CA VAL A 52 -7.81 -6.09 -3.30
C VAL A 52 -6.41 -6.62 -3.05
N ILE A 53 -6.31 -7.59 -2.16
CA ILE A 53 -5.08 -8.29 -1.79
C ILE A 53 -5.05 -9.63 -2.53
N VAL A 54 -4.01 -9.83 -3.34
CA VAL A 54 -3.78 -11.05 -4.09
C VAL A 54 -2.52 -11.73 -3.56
N ILE A 55 -2.67 -12.96 -3.05
CA ILE A 55 -1.57 -13.76 -2.50
C ILE A 55 -1.45 -15.03 -3.36
N PRO A 56 -0.46 -15.08 -4.28
CA PRO A 56 -0.16 -16.29 -5.04
C PRO A 56 0.50 -17.36 -4.16
N SER A 57 0.41 -18.62 -4.59
CA SER A 57 1.15 -19.74 -4.01
C SER A 57 2.51 -19.96 -4.70
N GLU A 58 3.35 -20.84 -4.14
CA GLU A 58 4.61 -21.25 -4.78
C GLU A 58 4.40 -21.90 -6.16
N ALA A 59 3.26 -22.58 -6.37
CA ALA A 59 2.93 -23.19 -7.66
C ALA A 59 2.74 -22.15 -8.77
N ASN A 60 2.50 -20.89 -8.42
CA ASN A 60 2.28 -19.81 -9.37
C ASN A 60 3.58 -19.11 -9.80
N VAL A 61 4.74 -19.48 -9.25
CA VAL A 61 6.01 -18.86 -9.62
C VAL A 61 6.28 -19.00 -11.13
N ASN A 62 6.73 -17.90 -11.75
CA ASN A 62 6.95 -17.74 -13.20
C ASN A 62 5.67 -17.87 -14.05
N GLN A 63 4.49 -17.80 -13.42
CA GLN A 63 3.21 -17.72 -14.12
C GLN A 63 2.69 -16.28 -14.14
N THR A 64 1.72 -16.07 -15.03
CA THR A 64 0.97 -14.82 -15.12
C THR A 64 -0.44 -15.04 -14.58
N LEU A 65 -0.82 -14.30 -13.55
CA LEU A 65 -2.16 -14.32 -12.99
C LEU A 65 -3.01 -13.23 -13.63
N THR A 66 -4.25 -13.56 -13.95
CA THR A 66 -5.25 -12.62 -14.45
C THR A 66 -6.32 -12.43 -13.39
N VAL A 67 -6.34 -11.27 -12.75
CA VAL A 67 -7.30 -10.94 -11.69
C VAL A 67 -8.35 -9.99 -12.25
N SER A 68 -9.61 -10.40 -12.19
CA SER A 68 -10.75 -9.58 -12.59
C SER A 68 -11.39 -8.95 -11.37
N ILE A 69 -11.42 -7.62 -11.32
CA ILE A 69 -12.05 -6.82 -10.28
C ILE A 69 -13.36 -6.28 -10.83
N THR A 70 -14.46 -6.51 -10.11
CA THR A 70 -15.81 -6.12 -10.53
C THR A 70 -16.45 -5.23 -9.49
N GLY A 71 -16.94 -4.06 -9.93
CA GLY A 71 -17.83 -3.20 -9.17
C GLY A 71 -19.27 -3.29 -9.67
N LYS A 72 -20.23 -3.38 -8.75
CA LYS A 72 -21.66 -3.41 -9.05
C LYS A 72 -22.43 -2.38 -8.23
N ARG A 73 -23.35 -1.66 -8.89
CA ARG A 73 -24.30 -0.74 -8.25
C ARG A 73 -25.58 -0.63 -9.07
N GLU A 74 -26.72 -0.92 -8.46
CA GLU A 74 -28.06 -0.74 -9.08
C GLU A 74 -28.17 -1.33 -10.50
N GLY A 75 -27.69 -2.56 -10.68
CA GLY A 75 -27.70 -3.25 -11.97
C GLY A 75 -26.58 -2.84 -12.94
N LEU A 76 -25.87 -1.73 -12.68
CA LEU A 76 -24.63 -1.40 -13.37
C LEU A 76 -23.51 -2.33 -12.91
N LYS A 77 -22.71 -2.79 -13.86
CA LYS A 77 -21.54 -3.65 -13.62
C LYS A 77 -20.38 -3.10 -14.44
N GLN A 78 -19.24 -2.88 -13.80
CA GLN A 78 -17.97 -2.61 -14.46
C GLN A 78 -16.95 -3.64 -13.99
N THR A 79 -16.16 -4.16 -14.92
CA THR A 79 -15.09 -5.12 -14.63
C THR A 79 -13.80 -4.59 -15.24
N GLU A 80 -12.74 -4.57 -14.44
CA GLU A 80 -11.37 -4.25 -14.85
C GLU A 80 -10.50 -5.48 -14.61
N THR A 81 -9.50 -5.69 -15.47
CA THR A 81 -8.62 -6.85 -15.38
C THR A 81 -7.19 -6.39 -15.17
N ILE A 82 -6.49 -7.03 -14.24
CA ILE A 82 -5.10 -6.77 -13.93
C ILE A 82 -4.30 -8.05 -14.14
N ILE A 83 -3.13 -7.87 -14.75
CA ILE A 83 -2.20 -8.93 -15.08
C ILE A 83 -1.03 -8.83 -14.11
N ILE A 84 -0.73 -9.93 -13.43
CA ILE A 84 0.31 -10.01 -12.40
C ILE A 84 1.33 -11.06 -12.84
N GLU A 85 2.57 -10.65 -13.07
CA GLU A 85 3.70 -11.57 -13.21
C GLU A 85 4.16 -12.01 -11.83
N VAL A 86 4.06 -13.31 -11.54
CA VAL A 86 4.52 -13.86 -10.27
C VAL A 86 5.97 -14.29 -10.43
N VAL A 87 6.85 -13.60 -9.72
CA VAL A 87 8.28 -13.91 -9.70
C VAL A 87 8.68 -14.49 -8.35
N MET A 88 9.63 -15.41 -8.36
CA MET A 88 10.26 -15.86 -7.12
C MET A 88 10.97 -14.67 -6.47
N GLY A 89 10.79 -14.50 -5.16
CA GLY A 89 11.44 -13.45 -4.40
C GLY A 89 11.75 -13.91 -2.99
N GLU A 90 12.94 -13.56 -2.52
CA GLU A 90 13.33 -13.72 -1.12
C GLU A 90 13.23 -12.38 -0.41
N ASP A 91 12.71 -12.38 0.82
CA ASP A 91 12.59 -11.17 1.63
C ASP A 91 13.81 -10.99 2.54
N TRP A 92 14.94 -10.66 1.93
CA TRP A 92 16.16 -10.31 2.65
C TRP A 92 16.13 -8.89 3.24
N MET A 93 15.13 -8.07 2.89
CA MET A 93 15.01 -6.67 3.30
C MET A 93 14.24 -6.48 4.60
N LYS A 94 13.35 -7.41 4.96
CA LYS A 94 12.46 -7.31 6.12
C LYS A 94 13.14 -6.80 7.39
N SER A 95 14.28 -7.39 7.79
CA SER A 95 14.96 -6.97 9.02
C SER A 95 15.36 -5.50 9.01
N TYR A 96 15.87 -5.01 7.89
CA TYR A 96 16.29 -3.62 7.75
C TYR A 96 15.10 -2.68 7.63
N ALA A 97 14.07 -3.08 6.86
CA ALA A 97 12.83 -2.31 6.76
C ALA A 97 12.16 -2.13 8.12
N THR A 98 12.16 -3.18 8.96
CA THR A 98 11.65 -3.15 10.33
C THR A 98 12.47 -2.21 11.21
N GLU A 99 13.81 -2.27 11.13
CA GLU A 99 14.67 -1.31 11.85
C GLU A 99 14.35 0.13 11.45
N MET A 100 14.18 0.39 10.15
CA MET A 100 13.86 1.72 9.65
C MET A 100 12.49 2.20 10.14
N ARG A 101 11.45 1.36 10.07
CA ARG A 101 10.12 1.63 10.61
C ARG A 101 10.19 2.00 12.09
N ASP A 102 10.94 1.22 12.88
CA ASP A 102 11.02 1.36 14.32
C ASP A 102 11.73 2.66 14.76
N LYS A 103 12.49 3.32 13.87
CA LYS A 103 13.01 4.68 14.12
C LYS A 103 11.92 5.76 14.02
N PHE A 104 10.84 5.53 13.26
CA PHE A 104 9.72 6.48 13.15
C PHE A 104 8.66 6.28 14.22
N ILE A 105 8.39 5.03 14.64
CA ILE A 105 7.26 4.72 15.54
C ILE A 105 7.28 5.55 16.84
N PRO A 106 8.38 5.61 17.61
CA PRO A 106 8.40 6.42 18.84
C PRO A 106 8.19 7.91 18.58
N TRP A 107 8.77 8.41 17.48
CA TRP A 107 8.62 9.81 17.09
C TRP A 107 7.18 10.15 16.69
N LEU A 108 6.52 9.27 15.92
CA LEU A 108 5.11 9.42 15.55
C LEU A 108 4.20 9.40 16.77
N ALA A 109 4.44 8.50 17.73
CA ALA A 109 3.64 8.42 18.95
C ALA A 109 3.70 9.73 19.77
N ILE A 110 4.83 10.44 19.75
CA ILE A 110 5.05 11.69 20.47
C ILE A 110 4.54 12.90 19.67
N ASN A 111 4.89 12.98 18.38
CA ASN A 111 4.70 14.18 17.57
C ASN A 111 3.40 14.17 16.75
N GLN A 112 2.82 12.98 16.52
CA GLN A 112 1.58 12.77 15.76
C GLN A 112 0.66 11.77 16.50
N PRO A 113 0.32 12.04 17.79
CA PRO A 113 -0.46 11.11 18.61
C PRO A 113 -1.85 10.80 18.01
N GLU A 114 -2.39 11.69 17.17
CA GLU A 114 -3.66 11.49 16.45
C GLU A 114 -3.66 10.26 15.55
N PHE A 115 -2.50 9.78 15.11
CA PHE A 115 -2.41 8.59 14.25
C PHE A 115 -2.59 7.28 15.04
N SER A 116 -2.43 7.32 16.37
CA SER A 116 -2.47 6.13 17.23
C SER A 116 -1.52 5.01 16.78
N ILE A 117 -0.42 5.36 16.10
CA ILE A 117 0.65 4.43 15.72
C ILE A 117 1.64 4.33 16.88
N THR A 118 1.81 3.12 17.40
CA THR A 118 2.66 2.83 18.56
C THR A 118 3.50 1.57 18.32
N THR A 119 4.34 1.22 19.30
CA THR A 119 5.14 -0.02 19.28
C THR A 119 4.30 -1.29 19.31
N GLU A 120 3.04 -1.19 19.74
CA GLU A 120 2.08 -2.29 19.78
C GLU A 120 1.29 -2.44 18.47
N THR A 121 1.40 -1.47 17.54
CA THR A 121 0.73 -1.56 16.24
C THR A 121 1.23 -2.80 15.49
N LYS A 122 0.30 -3.67 15.11
CA LYS A 122 0.60 -4.88 14.36
C LYS A 122 0.67 -4.54 12.87
N TRP A 123 1.72 -5.05 12.22
CA TRP A 123 1.95 -4.82 10.81
C TRP A 123 2.02 -6.15 10.07
N ALA A 124 1.22 -6.30 9.02
CA ALA A 124 1.48 -7.25 7.96
C ALA A 124 2.54 -6.64 7.01
N GLU A 125 3.42 -7.47 6.50
CA GLU A 125 4.65 -7.02 5.85
C GLU A 125 4.70 -7.52 4.42
N THR A 126 5.12 -6.67 3.49
CA THR A 126 5.30 -7.11 2.11
C THR A 126 6.40 -6.36 1.37
N ILE A 127 7.18 -7.14 0.63
CA ILE A 127 8.18 -6.65 -0.30
C ILE A 127 7.50 -6.01 -1.52
N VAL A 128 7.98 -4.83 -1.90
CA VAL A 128 7.68 -4.20 -3.18
C VAL A 128 8.87 -4.44 -4.09
N ASN A 129 8.62 -4.87 -5.33
CA ASN A 129 9.67 -5.00 -6.34
C ASN A 129 9.52 -3.88 -7.40
N PRO A 130 10.03 -2.67 -7.15
CA PRO A 130 9.97 -1.60 -8.15
C PRO A 130 11.03 -1.76 -9.25
N LYS A 131 11.89 -2.79 -9.20
CA LYS A 131 13.04 -2.98 -10.11
C LYS A 131 14.00 -1.77 -10.16
N ILE A 132 13.95 -0.89 -9.15
CA ILE A 132 14.83 0.27 -9.01
C ILE A 132 16.07 -0.15 -8.22
N ILE A 133 17.25 0.14 -8.76
CA ILE A 133 18.52 -0.08 -8.09
C ILE A 133 18.77 1.16 -7.20
N VAL A 134 19.34 0.98 -6.00
CA VAL A 134 19.78 2.01 -5.03
C VAL A 134 18.73 2.49 -4.01
N VAL A 135 17.45 2.61 -4.38
CA VAL A 135 16.35 2.86 -3.42
C VAL A 135 15.63 1.55 -3.16
N MET A 136 15.49 1.21 -1.88
CA MET A 136 14.77 0.03 -1.44
C MET A 136 13.39 0.42 -0.96
N HIS A 137 12.45 -0.52 -1.03
CA HIS A 137 11.02 -0.25 -0.89
C HIS A 137 10.33 -1.39 -0.14
N TYR A 138 9.54 -1.05 0.87
CA TYR A 138 8.84 -2.02 1.70
C TYR A 138 7.51 -1.47 2.20
N ILE A 139 6.48 -2.30 2.27
CA ILE A 139 5.16 -1.89 2.76
C ILE A 139 4.85 -2.62 4.06
N PHE A 140 4.37 -1.86 5.04
CA PHE A 140 3.75 -2.36 6.26
C PHE A 140 2.26 -1.98 6.24
N LEU A 141 1.38 -2.94 6.51
CA LEU A 141 -0.07 -2.75 6.59
C LEU A 141 -0.55 -3.05 8.01
N SER A 142 -1.03 -2.04 8.72
CA SER A 142 -1.81 -2.23 9.96
C SER A 142 -3.29 -2.23 9.62
N GLU A 143 -4.15 -2.31 10.63
CA GLU A 143 -5.61 -2.24 10.45
C GLU A 143 -6.02 -0.95 9.70
N ASP A 144 -5.55 0.20 10.20
CA ASP A 144 -5.94 1.52 9.72
C ASP A 144 -4.91 2.18 8.78
N TRP A 145 -3.65 1.73 8.79
CA TRP A 145 -2.57 2.43 8.09
C TRP A 145 -1.83 1.54 7.10
N GLU A 146 -1.52 2.11 5.96
CA GLU A 146 -0.44 1.64 5.09
C GLU A 146 0.76 2.56 5.31
N MET A 147 1.90 1.97 5.70
CA MET A 147 3.18 2.65 5.81
C MET A 147 4.11 2.12 4.73
N TYR A 148 4.37 2.95 3.73
CA TYR A 148 5.36 2.67 2.70
C TYR A 148 6.71 3.23 3.12
N VAL A 149 7.69 2.36 3.32
CA VAL A 149 9.05 2.71 3.73
C VAL A 149 9.97 2.64 2.53
N THR A 150 10.71 3.73 2.29
CA THR A 150 11.74 3.78 1.25
C THR A 150 13.03 4.31 1.84
N TRP A 151 14.17 3.70 1.50
CA TRP A 151 15.47 4.15 1.99
C TRP A 151 16.54 4.06 0.93
N HIS A 152 17.55 4.90 1.07
CA HIS A 152 18.67 4.97 0.14
C HIS A 152 19.90 4.30 0.77
N VAL A 153 20.44 3.30 0.07
CA VAL A 153 21.56 2.49 0.59
C VAL A 153 22.89 3.15 0.24
N THR A 154 23.16 4.34 0.80
CA THR A 154 24.44 5.05 0.60
C THR A 154 25.18 5.37 1.89
N ILE A 155 26.32 6.04 1.75
CA ILE A 155 27.10 6.59 2.86
C ILE A 155 26.45 7.88 3.39
N PRO A 156 26.66 8.20 4.68
CA PRO A 156 26.28 9.50 5.21
C PRO A 156 26.93 10.64 4.43
N PRO A 157 26.28 11.82 4.34
CA PRO A 157 25.00 12.20 4.97
C PRO A 157 23.77 11.94 4.07
N HIS A 158 23.89 11.08 3.06
CA HIS A 158 22.86 10.87 2.04
C HIS A 158 22.06 9.56 2.22
N ASP A 159 22.22 8.91 3.37
CA ASP A 159 21.55 7.68 3.77
C ASP A 159 20.19 7.98 4.43
N TRP A 160 19.31 8.58 3.64
CA TRP A 160 17.98 8.97 4.09
C TRP A 160 17.02 7.77 4.14
N THR A 161 15.99 7.91 4.98
CA THR A 161 14.83 7.02 5.00
C THR A 161 13.55 7.86 5.01
N ARG A 162 12.55 7.45 4.24
CA ARG A 162 11.23 8.08 4.17
C ARG A 162 10.15 7.08 4.50
N ILE A 163 9.09 7.57 5.14
CA ILE A 163 7.83 6.85 5.25
C ILE A 163 6.71 7.68 4.62
N TYR A 164 5.80 7.00 3.95
CA TYR A 164 4.56 7.57 3.41
C TYR A 164 3.40 6.87 4.13
N LEU A 165 2.54 7.64 4.78
CA LEU A 165 1.36 7.12 5.46
C LEU A 165 0.11 7.41 4.63
N ARG A 166 -0.69 6.37 4.46
CA ARG A 166 -2.02 6.41 3.86
C ARG A 166 -2.99 5.76 4.83
N HIS A 167 -4.07 6.46 5.17
CA HIS A 167 -5.17 5.86 5.90
C HIS A 167 -5.90 4.88 4.98
N ARG A 168 -5.97 3.62 5.41
CA ARG A 168 -6.60 2.56 4.64
C ARG A 168 -8.08 2.84 4.49
N PHE A 169 -8.63 2.42 3.36
CA PHE A 169 -10.05 2.48 3.02
C PHE A 169 -10.70 3.86 2.87
N THR A 170 -10.00 4.96 3.16
CA THR A 170 -10.50 6.34 2.98
C THR A 170 -9.60 7.15 2.06
N GLU A 171 -8.32 6.79 1.96
CA GLU A 171 -7.35 7.47 1.11
C GLU A 171 -6.82 6.54 0.02
N ALA A 172 -6.75 7.06 -1.20
CA ALA A 172 -6.23 6.33 -2.35
C ALA A 172 -4.71 6.49 -2.53
N ARG A 173 -4.11 7.47 -1.84
CA ARG A 173 -2.69 7.83 -1.93
C ARG A 173 -2.22 8.39 -0.58
N PRO A 174 -0.91 8.36 -0.29
CA PRO A 174 -0.40 8.90 0.95
C PRO A 174 -0.75 10.37 1.16
N THR A 175 -1.09 10.72 2.39
CA THR A 175 -1.41 12.10 2.81
C THR A 175 -0.39 12.66 3.79
N PHE A 176 0.46 11.81 4.38
CA PHE A 176 1.54 12.23 5.25
C PHE A 176 2.87 11.61 4.82
N VAL A 177 3.93 12.40 4.87
CA VAL A 177 5.28 11.95 4.53
C VAL A 177 6.27 12.47 5.55
N PHE A 178 7.13 11.57 6.02
CA PHE A 178 8.17 11.87 7.00
C PHE A 178 9.51 11.35 6.50
N GLU A 179 10.59 12.02 6.88
CA GLU A 179 11.95 11.69 6.47
C GLU A 179 12.91 11.74 7.65
N ILE A 180 13.84 10.79 7.72
CA ILE A 180 15.11 10.91 8.44
C ILE A 180 16.18 11.22 7.37
N PRO A 181 16.77 12.43 7.34
CA PRO A 181 17.65 12.82 6.23
C PRO A 181 19.01 12.10 6.25
N SER A 182 19.53 11.76 7.43
CA SER A 182 20.64 10.83 7.58
C SER A 182 20.45 9.91 8.78
N VAL A 183 20.25 8.61 8.51
CA VAL A 183 20.07 7.60 9.57
C VAL A 183 21.33 7.44 10.40
N LYS A 184 22.50 7.37 9.77
CA LYS A 184 23.80 7.28 10.45
C LYS A 184 24.24 8.61 11.06
N GLY A 185 23.74 9.74 10.57
CA GLY A 185 23.87 11.04 11.20
C GLY A 185 23.09 11.18 12.51
N GLN A 186 22.28 10.17 12.87
CA GLN A 186 21.39 10.16 14.03
C GLN A 186 20.41 11.34 14.02
N GLU A 187 19.99 11.75 12.82
CA GLU A 187 18.98 12.79 12.68
C GLU A 187 17.59 12.24 13.04
N GLU A 188 16.75 13.13 13.55
CA GLU A 188 15.38 12.77 13.91
C GLU A 188 14.46 12.79 12.67
N PRO A 189 13.34 12.04 12.71
CA PRO A 189 12.28 12.19 11.71
C PRO A 189 11.76 13.64 11.64
N GLN A 190 11.45 14.08 10.43
CA GLN A 190 10.83 15.38 10.16
C GLN A 190 9.71 15.25 9.13
N VAL A 191 8.74 16.16 9.21
CA VAL A 191 7.68 16.28 8.21
C VAL A 191 8.25 16.85 6.92
N ILE A 192 7.95 16.22 5.79
CA ILE A 192 8.29 16.75 4.46
C ILE A 192 7.04 16.92 3.60
N LYS A 193 7.16 17.70 2.52
CA LYS A 193 6.08 17.83 1.55
C LYS A 193 5.88 16.50 0.83
N ILE A 194 4.61 16.15 0.60
CA ILE A 194 4.24 15.02 -0.26
C ILE A 194 4.84 15.29 -1.66
N PRO A 195 5.65 14.37 -2.21
CA PRO A 195 6.20 14.56 -3.55
C PRO A 195 5.12 14.61 -4.62
N ASP A 196 5.32 15.39 -5.68
CA ASP A 196 4.34 15.58 -6.77
C ASP A 196 3.97 14.28 -7.52
N TRP A 197 4.78 13.23 -7.38
CA TRP A 197 4.59 11.92 -8.00
C TRP A 197 3.83 10.92 -7.11
N ALA A 198 3.56 11.26 -5.84
CA ALA A 198 2.92 10.38 -4.87
C ALA A 198 1.38 10.37 -4.95
#